data_AF-A0A6N9TKU6-F1
#
_entry.id   AF-A0A6N9TKU6-F1
#
_cell.length_a   1.000
_cell.length_b   1.000
_cell.length_c   1.000
_cell.angle_alpha   90.00
_cell.angle_beta   90.00
_cell.angle_gamma   90.00
#
_symmetry.space_group_name_H-M   'P 1'
#
loop_
_entity.id
_entity.type
_entity.pdbx_description
1 polymer ?
#
loop_
_entity_poly.entity_id
_entity_poly.type
_entity_poly.pdbx_seq_one_letter_code
_entity_poly.pdbx_strand_id
1 'polypeptide(L)'
;MTRSEVIPMVLFAAIVFCLGMNTPQAANEIIAQLFNQSITNSELQPSEADVERFQSMLTDKSEKEVRHLLAQRALGNKITESVLADFAQKNEITPEDSEIQSAYSVIKLWTVDLDNAGEYPVEELERYRMALAQSMAKSWKVSKALYEAYGGDVVFQQDNPLTPVGAYQQLFEQYREKGEFVIYDPIFKAAFWSSVRMKYAKTQDPDNIDFSFPWWERSMSASEKNKDSSY
;
A
#
# COMPACT_ATOMS: atom_id res chain seq x y z
N MET A 1 -61.86 -2.54 5.37
CA MET A 1 -60.59 -2.15 6.04
C MET A 1 -60.15 -3.38 6.81
N THR A 2 -59.02 -4.04 6.58
CA THR A 2 -57.72 -3.69 5.99
C THR A 2 -57.16 -4.87 5.18
N ARG A 3 -56.44 -4.56 4.10
CA ARG A 3 -55.90 -5.46 3.08
C ARG A 3 -54.49 -5.93 3.46
N SER A 4 -54.25 -7.24 3.36
CA SER A 4 -53.13 -7.89 2.62
C SER A 4 -51.68 -7.68 3.14
N GLU A 5 -50.74 -8.63 3.29
CA GLU A 5 -50.52 -10.05 2.90
C GLU A 5 -49.46 -10.62 3.89
N VAL A 6 -49.57 -11.81 4.50
CA VAL A 6 -49.27 -13.18 4.02
C VAL A 6 -47.81 -13.40 3.54
N ILE A 7 -46.97 -13.84 4.49
CA ILE A 7 -45.74 -14.69 4.44
C ILE A 7 -46.03 -15.99 3.62
N PRO A 8 -45.12 -16.77 2.94
CA PRO A 8 -43.76 -17.25 3.36
C PRO A 8 -42.64 -17.47 2.30
N MET A 9 -41.40 -17.52 2.80
CA MET A 9 -40.38 -18.60 2.70
C MET A 9 -40.35 -19.52 1.43
N VAL A 10 -39.14 -19.70 0.85
CA VAL A 10 -38.49 -20.98 0.43
C VAL A 10 -37.76 -20.97 -0.94
N LEU A 11 -36.47 -21.36 -0.89
CA LEU A 11 -35.58 -22.06 -1.85
C LEU A 11 -35.17 -21.48 -3.23
N PHE A 12 -33.83 -21.45 -3.40
CA PHE A 12 -33.03 -21.92 -4.55
C PHE A 12 -33.45 -21.54 -5.98
N ALA A 13 -32.62 -20.68 -6.59
CA ALA A 13 -32.22 -20.87 -7.99
C ALA A 13 -30.80 -20.35 -8.17
N ALA A 14 -29.85 -21.28 -8.27
CA ALA A 14 -28.60 -21.03 -8.98
C ALA A 14 -28.96 -20.68 -10.42
N ILE A 15 -28.79 -19.41 -10.81
CA ILE A 15 -28.72 -19.02 -12.20
C ILE A 15 -27.35 -18.40 -12.41
N VAL A 16 -26.47 -19.25 -12.93
CA VAL A 16 -25.32 -18.87 -13.75
C VAL A 16 -25.86 -18.02 -14.90
N PHE A 17 -25.75 -16.69 -14.79
CA PHE A 17 -25.85 -15.82 -15.95
C PHE A 17 -24.48 -15.78 -16.63
N CYS A 18 -24.18 -16.86 -17.35
CA CYS A 18 -23.32 -16.78 -18.51
C CYS A 18 -24.12 -16.06 -19.61
N LEU A 19 -24.09 -14.73 -19.61
CA LEU A 19 -24.29 -13.96 -20.83
C LEU A 19 -23.04 -13.14 -21.08
N GLY A 20 -22.22 -13.65 -21.99
CA GLY A 20 -21.17 -12.88 -22.61
C GLY A 20 -21.77 -11.67 -23.32
N MET A 21 -21.65 -10.50 -22.70
CA MET A 21 -21.43 -9.27 -23.45
C MET A 21 -19.93 -9.16 -23.69
N ASN A 22 -19.40 -10.07 -24.52
CA ASN A 22 -18.10 -9.89 -25.16
C ASN A 22 -18.29 -8.88 -26.29
N THR A 23 -18.52 -7.61 -25.94
CA THR A 23 -18.02 -6.56 -26.80
C THR A 23 -16.50 -6.60 -26.62
N PRO A 24 -15.70 -6.73 -27.69
CA PRO A 24 -14.23 -6.67 -27.58
C PRO A 24 -13.76 -5.37 -26.91
N GLN A 25 -14.62 -4.35 -26.83
CA GLN A 25 -14.36 -3.08 -26.17
C GLN A 25 -14.51 -3.11 -24.64
N ALA A 26 -15.42 -3.92 -24.06
CA ALA A 26 -15.54 -4.06 -22.60
C ALA A 26 -14.50 -5.04 -22.02
N ALA A 27 -14.15 -6.10 -22.76
CA ALA A 27 -13.04 -6.97 -22.42
C ALA A 27 -11.67 -6.24 -22.52
N ASN A 28 -11.56 -5.24 -23.41
CA ASN A 28 -10.39 -4.36 -23.50
C ASN A 28 -10.34 -3.28 -22.40
N GLU A 29 -11.35 -3.19 -21.53
CA GLU A 29 -11.37 -2.23 -20.43
C GLU A 29 -10.90 -2.85 -19.10
N ILE A 30 -11.13 -4.15 -18.88
CA ILE A 30 -10.75 -4.83 -17.63
C ILE A 30 -9.26 -5.17 -17.67
N ILE A 31 -8.48 -4.49 -16.82
CA ILE A 31 -7.03 -4.66 -16.74
C ILE A 31 -6.65 -5.76 -15.75
N ALA A 32 -7.39 -5.89 -14.64
CA ALA A 32 -7.12 -6.87 -13.61
C ALA A 32 -8.40 -7.26 -12.85
N GLN A 33 -8.30 -8.32 -12.06
CA GLN A 33 -9.25 -8.70 -11.02
C GLN A 33 -8.50 -8.80 -9.70
N LEU A 34 -9.09 -8.28 -8.63
CA LEU A 34 -8.54 -8.27 -7.28
C LEU A 34 -9.67 -8.61 -6.30
N PHE A 35 -9.55 -9.71 -5.57
CA PHE A 35 -10.56 -10.24 -4.64
C PHE A 35 -11.97 -10.31 -5.27
N ASN A 36 -12.04 -10.83 -6.50
CA ASN A 36 -13.28 -10.93 -7.31
C ASN A 36 -13.88 -9.59 -7.78
N GLN A 37 -13.16 -8.49 -7.64
CA GLN A 37 -13.54 -7.19 -8.18
C GLN A 37 -12.71 -6.85 -9.42
N SER A 38 -13.38 -6.49 -10.50
CA SER A 38 -12.72 -6.05 -11.73
C SER A 38 -12.15 -4.64 -11.56
N ILE A 39 -10.94 -4.42 -12.07
CA ILE A 39 -10.27 -3.12 -12.17
C ILE A 39 -10.24 -2.73 -13.64
N THR A 40 -10.80 -1.58 -13.96
CA THR A 40 -10.88 -1.07 -15.34
C THR A 40 -9.74 -0.11 -15.65
N ASN A 41 -9.40 0.06 -16.93
CA ASN A 41 -8.41 1.03 -17.35
C ASN A 41 -8.83 2.47 -17.02
N SER A 42 -10.14 2.76 -17.08
CA SER A 42 -10.74 4.05 -16.73
C SER A 42 -10.50 4.41 -15.26
N GLU A 43 -10.59 3.44 -14.35
CA GLU A 43 -10.29 3.61 -12.91
C GLU A 43 -8.81 3.96 -12.65
N LEU A 44 -7.91 3.53 -13.54
CA LEU A 44 -6.47 3.71 -13.37
C LEU A 44 -5.94 5.00 -14.01
N GLN A 45 -6.77 5.76 -14.73
CA GLN A 45 -6.29 6.95 -15.42
C GLN A 45 -5.93 8.06 -14.43
N PRO A 46 -4.71 8.64 -14.53
CA PRO A 46 -4.29 9.75 -13.68
C PRO A 46 -5.07 11.02 -14.00
N SER A 47 -5.09 11.95 -13.04
CA SER A 47 -5.60 13.30 -13.26
C SER A 47 -4.68 14.09 -14.19
N GLU A 48 -5.21 15.12 -14.85
CA GLU A 48 -4.39 16.04 -15.67
C GLU A 48 -3.27 16.68 -14.86
N ALA A 49 -3.54 17.09 -13.61
CA ALA A 49 -2.54 17.69 -12.73
C ALA A 49 -1.37 16.73 -12.42
N ASP A 50 -1.66 15.43 -12.22
CA ASP A 50 -0.61 14.43 -12.02
C ASP A 50 0.20 14.21 -13.29
N VAL A 51 -0.45 14.20 -14.45
CA VAL A 51 0.23 14.06 -15.75
C VAL A 51 1.15 15.24 -15.98
N GLU A 52 0.69 16.48 -15.84
CA GLU A 52 1.51 17.69 -15.99
C GLU A 52 2.71 17.69 -15.04
N ARG A 53 2.48 17.32 -13.77
CA ARG A 53 3.55 17.21 -12.78
C ARG A 53 4.63 16.20 -13.21
N PHE A 54 4.24 14.99 -13.62
CA PHE A 54 5.22 13.98 -14.05
C PHE A 54 5.86 14.31 -15.40
N GLN A 55 5.13 14.94 -16.31
CA GLN A 55 5.63 15.40 -17.60
C GLN A 55 6.77 16.42 -17.45
N SER A 56 6.70 17.26 -16.41
CA SER A 56 7.79 18.20 -16.08
C SER A 56 9.09 17.52 -15.61
N MET A 57 8.99 16.29 -15.08
CA MET A 57 10.12 15.50 -14.59
C MET A 57 10.66 14.52 -15.63
N LEU A 58 9.78 14.00 -16.49
CA LEU A 58 10.06 12.99 -17.52
C LEU A 58 10.00 13.63 -18.92
N THR A 59 10.86 14.61 -19.15
CA THR A 59 10.83 15.45 -20.36
C THR A 59 11.14 14.69 -21.65
N ASP A 60 11.69 13.48 -21.55
CA ASP A 60 11.96 12.56 -22.65
C ASP A 60 10.72 11.75 -23.09
N LYS A 61 9.63 11.77 -22.33
CA LYS A 61 8.44 10.93 -22.57
C LYS A 61 7.30 11.73 -23.15
N SER A 62 6.50 11.12 -24.01
CA SER A 62 5.22 11.69 -24.42
C SER A 62 4.19 11.63 -23.28
N GLU A 63 3.18 12.49 -23.34
CA GLU A 63 2.04 12.47 -22.40
C GLU A 63 1.38 11.09 -22.32
N LYS A 64 1.24 10.41 -23.47
CA LYS A 64 0.70 9.05 -23.55
C LYS A 64 1.54 8.06 -22.75
N GLU A 65 2.86 8.15 -22.82
CA GLU A 65 3.77 7.30 -22.05
C GLU A 65 3.70 7.62 -20.56
N VAL A 66 3.63 8.90 -20.18
CA VAL A 66 3.46 9.31 -18.78
C VAL A 66 2.15 8.77 -18.20
N ARG A 67 1.02 8.92 -18.91
CA ARG A 67 -0.26 8.34 -18.48
C ARG A 67 -0.18 6.83 -18.30
N HIS A 68 0.48 6.14 -19.23
CA HIS A 68 0.62 4.70 -19.14
C HIS A 68 1.47 4.27 -17.92
N LEU A 69 2.58 4.96 -17.64
CA LEU A 69 3.41 4.72 -16.46
C LEU A 69 2.64 4.98 -15.16
N LEU A 70 1.87 6.07 -15.12
CA LEU A 70 1.05 6.41 -13.94
C LEU A 70 -0.07 5.38 -13.72
N ALA A 71 -0.73 4.91 -14.79
CA ALA A 71 -1.73 3.86 -14.68
C ALA A 71 -1.12 2.53 -14.19
N GLN A 72 0.05 2.14 -14.69
CA GLN A 72 0.78 0.96 -14.20
C GLN A 72 1.11 1.08 -12.71
N ARG A 73 1.57 2.26 -12.27
CA ARG A 73 1.83 2.55 -10.86
C ARG A 73 0.55 2.50 -10.02
N ALA A 74 -0.55 3.05 -10.53
CA ALA A 74 -1.84 3.02 -9.84
C ALA A 74 -2.33 1.58 -9.61
N LEU A 75 -2.22 0.71 -10.63
CA LEU A 75 -2.56 -0.70 -10.47
C LEU A 75 -1.66 -1.38 -9.45
N GLY A 76 -0.33 -1.16 -9.55
CA GLY A 76 0.63 -1.75 -8.62
C GLY A 76 0.38 -1.34 -7.16
N ASN A 77 0.08 -0.07 -6.94
CA ASN A 77 -0.29 0.46 -5.62
C ASN A 77 -1.59 -0.19 -5.12
N LYS A 78 -2.64 -0.23 -5.94
CA LYS A 78 -3.94 -0.84 -5.55
C LYS A 78 -3.79 -2.32 -5.18
N ILE A 79 -3.05 -3.10 -5.96
CA ILE A 79 -2.76 -4.51 -5.63
C ILE A 79 -1.97 -4.59 -4.32
N THR A 80 -0.91 -3.80 -4.18
CA THR A 80 -0.07 -3.80 -2.97
C THR A 80 -0.88 -3.46 -1.73
N GLU A 81 -1.59 -2.34 -1.73
CA GLU A 81 -2.40 -1.87 -0.59
C GLU A 81 -3.46 -2.91 -0.21
N SER A 82 -4.15 -3.50 -1.19
CA SER A 82 -5.22 -4.45 -0.91
C SER A 82 -4.70 -5.80 -0.41
N VAL A 83 -3.60 -6.30 -1.00
CA VAL A 83 -2.96 -7.54 -0.54
C VAL A 83 -2.41 -7.38 0.87
N LEU A 84 -1.78 -6.24 1.18
CA LEU A 84 -1.26 -5.96 2.52
C LEU A 84 -2.37 -5.73 3.54
N ALA A 85 -3.47 -5.10 3.15
CA ALA A 85 -4.65 -4.94 4.01
C ALA A 85 -5.28 -6.29 4.34
N ASP A 86 -5.46 -7.17 3.36
CA ASP A 86 -6.00 -8.51 3.56
C ASP A 86 -5.05 -9.39 4.39
N PHE A 87 -3.73 -9.33 4.14
CA PHE A 87 -2.73 -10.00 4.97
C PHE A 87 -2.79 -9.52 6.42
N ALA A 88 -2.83 -8.20 6.63
CA ALA A 88 -2.94 -7.62 7.97
C ALA A 88 -4.22 -8.06 8.67
N GLN A 89 -5.36 -8.07 7.97
CA GLN A 89 -6.62 -8.52 8.52
C GLN A 89 -6.60 -10.01 8.89
N LYS A 90 -6.12 -10.88 8.00
CA LYS A 90 -6.05 -12.34 8.23
C LYS A 90 -5.12 -12.74 9.37
N ASN A 91 -4.14 -11.89 9.69
CA ASN A 91 -3.17 -12.10 10.77
C ASN A 91 -3.43 -11.18 11.98
N GLU A 92 -4.60 -10.54 12.04
CA GLU A 92 -5.02 -9.68 13.16
C GLU A 92 -3.99 -8.59 13.53
N ILE A 93 -3.27 -8.08 12.52
CA ILE A 93 -2.19 -7.11 12.70
C ILE A 93 -2.78 -5.74 13.01
N THR A 94 -2.75 -5.39 14.29
CA THR A 94 -3.17 -4.08 14.80
C THR A 94 -2.06 -3.50 15.67
N PRO A 95 -1.64 -2.23 15.45
CA PRO A 95 -0.70 -1.56 16.33
C PRO A 95 -1.24 -1.44 17.76
N GLU A 96 -0.35 -1.53 18.73
CA GLU A 96 -0.65 -1.18 20.12
C GLU A 96 -0.69 0.34 20.28
N ASP A 97 -1.43 0.82 21.29
CA ASP A 97 -1.49 2.25 21.59
C ASP A 97 -0.09 2.85 21.85
N SER A 98 0.79 2.10 22.52
CA SER A 98 2.18 2.46 22.77
C SER A 98 2.97 2.70 21.47
N GLU A 99 2.82 1.81 20.48
CA GLU A 99 3.46 1.90 19.16
C GLU A 99 2.97 3.15 18.39
N ILE A 100 1.66 3.44 18.47
CA ILE A 100 1.06 4.62 17.86
C ILE A 100 1.57 5.91 18.52
N GLN A 101 1.59 5.98 19.86
CA GLN A 101 2.06 7.16 20.58
C GLN A 101 3.56 7.43 20.34
N SER A 102 4.36 6.37 20.25
CA SER A 102 5.78 6.45 19.88
C SER A 102 5.96 7.05 18.48
N ALA A 103 5.24 6.53 17.48
CA ALA A 103 5.27 7.07 16.12
C ALA A 103 4.80 8.53 16.06
N TYR A 104 3.72 8.86 16.78
CA TYR A 104 3.17 10.21 16.86
C TYR A 104 4.19 11.21 17.42
N SER A 105 4.95 10.82 18.45
CA SER A 105 5.99 11.67 19.06
C SER A 105 7.08 12.04 18.05
N VAL A 106 7.51 11.09 17.22
CA VAL A 106 8.50 11.32 16.16
C VAL A 106 7.93 12.16 15.02
N ILE A 107 6.70 11.89 14.59
CA ILE A 107 6.04 12.66 13.54
C ILE A 107 5.85 14.12 13.98
N LYS A 108 5.49 14.34 15.24
CA LYS A 108 5.38 15.70 15.79
C LYS A 108 6.72 16.44 15.71
N LEU A 109 7.83 15.78 16.04
CA LEU A 109 9.16 16.35 15.89
C LEU A 109 9.51 16.66 14.43
N TRP A 110 9.21 15.74 13.50
CA TRP A 110 9.48 15.94 12.07
C TRP A 110 8.61 17.01 11.41
N THR A 111 7.50 17.37 12.04
CA THR A 111 6.54 18.36 11.52
C THR A 111 6.50 19.63 12.35
N VAL A 112 7.52 19.90 13.17
CA VAL A 112 7.59 21.11 14.01
C VAL A 112 7.53 22.41 13.20
N ASP A 113 8.05 22.41 11.97
CA ASP A 113 8.00 23.57 11.09
C ASP A 113 6.58 23.94 10.67
N LEU A 114 5.66 22.97 10.65
CA LEU A 114 4.24 23.21 10.36
C LEU A 114 3.54 23.96 11.50
N ASP A 115 3.99 23.77 12.75
CA ASP A 115 3.50 24.56 13.88
C ASP A 115 3.92 26.03 13.73
N ASN A 116 5.16 26.25 13.28
CA ASN A 116 5.75 27.59 13.14
C ASN A 116 5.18 28.38 11.95
N ALA A 117 4.75 27.70 10.90
CA ALA A 117 4.16 28.33 9.72
C ALA A 117 2.78 28.96 10.01
N GLY A 118 2.03 28.43 11.00
CA GLY A 118 0.70 28.92 11.35
C GLY A 118 -0.36 28.77 10.25
N GLU A 119 -0.07 27.97 9.22
CA GLU A 119 -0.91 27.81 8.02
C GLU A 119 -2.13 26.90 8.26
N TYR A 120 -2.09 26.05 9.29
CA TYR A 120 -3.11 25.04 9.57
C TYR A 120 -3.71 25.20 10.97
N PRO A 121 -5.03 24.99 11.15
CA PRO A 121 -5.62 24.89 12.49
C PRO A 121 -4.96 23.77 13.30
N VAL A 122 -4.63 24.05 14.56
CA VAL A 122 -3.93 23.10 15.45
C VAL A 122 -4.61 21.74 15.48
N GLU A 123 -5.94 21.71 15.64
CA GLU A 123 -6.69 20.45 15.68
C GLU A 123 -6.59 19.64 14.39
N GLU A 124 -6.51 20.31 13.23
CA GLU A 124 -6.39 19.64 11.94
C GLU A 124 -4.99 19.05 11.75
N LEU A 125 -3.96 19.82 12.12
CA LEU A 125 -2.59 19.34 12.12
C LEU A 125 -2.40 18.15 13.07
N GLU A 126 -3.03 18.19 14.25
CA GLU A 126 -2.96 17.09 15.21
C GLU A 126 -3.68 15.83 14.72
N ARG A 127 -4.85 15.96 14.07
CA ARG A 127 -5.51 14.82 13.40
C ARG A 127 -4.65 14.24 12.29
N TYR A 128 -4.01 15.08 11.48
CA TYR A 128 -3.10 14.66 10.42
C TYR A 128 -1.90 13.86 10.98
N ARG A 129 -1.24 14.39 12.02
CA ARG A 129 -0.13 13.72 12.71
C ARG A 129 -0.54 12.36 13.27
N MET A 130 -1.71 12.28 13.90
CA MET A 130 -2.23 11.03 14.44
C MET A 130 -2.51 9.99 13.34
N ALA A 131 -3.09 10.41 12.21
CA ALA A 131 -3.33 9.52 11.07
C ALA A 131 -2.02 8.98 10.48
N LEU A 132 -0.99 9.83 10.35
CA LEU A 132 0.34 9.40 9.94
C LEU A 132 0.95 8.40 10.93
N ALA A 133 0.79 8.64 12.23
CA ALA A 133 1.32 7.76 13.28
C ALA A 133 0.68 6.37 13.23
N GLN A 134 -0.63 6.31 13.07
CA GLN A 134 -1.36 5.04 12.89
C GLN A 134 -0.89 4.30 11.64
N SER A 135 -0.73 5.01 10.52
CA SER A 135 -0.25 4.42 9.26
C SER A 135 1.19 3.89 9.39
N MET A 136 2.08 4.67 9.99
CA MET A 136 3.49 4.32 10.22
C MET A 136 3.63 3.11 11.14
N ALA A 137 2.89 3.10 12.26
CA ALA A 137 2.83 1.97 13.19
C ALA A 137 2.32 0.70 12.51
N LYS A 138 1.22 0.81 11.75
CA LYS A 138 0.64 -0.32 11.01
C LYS A 138 1.60 -0.84 9.95
N SER A 139 2.23 0.03 9.17
CA SER A 139 3.18 -0.34 8.12
C SER A 139 4.39 -1.10 8.67
N TRP A 140 4.97 -0.63 9.78
CA TRP A 140 6.05 -1.34 10.45
C TRP A 140 5.61 -2.71 10.97
N LYS A 141 4.43 -2.80 11.62
CA LYS A 141 3.94 -4.07 12.18
C LYS A 141 3.63 -5.09 11.09
N VAL A 142 3.09 -4.65 9.95
CA VAL A 142 2.92 -5.48 8.75
C VAL A 142 4.28 -5.93 8.21
N SER A 143 5.26 -5.04 8.12
CA SER A 143 6.63 -5.38 7.67
C SER A 143 7.27 -6.44 8.58
N LYS A 144 7.15 -6.27 9.90
CA LYS A 144 7.61 -7.23 10.91
C LYS A 144 6.97 -8.59 10.68
N ALA A 145 5.64 -8.66 10.64
CA ALA A 145 4.92 -9.91 10.47
C ALA A 145 5.24 -10.61 9.14
N LEU A 146 5.42 -9.84 8.06
CA LEU A 146 5.83 -10.38 6.76
C LEU A 146 7.23 -10.99 6.83
N TYR A 147 8.18 -10.28 7.43
CA TYR A 147 9.54 -10.78 7.59
C TYR A 147 9.57 -12.03 8.47
N GLU A 148 8.81 -12.06 9.56
CA GLU A 148 8.69 -13.25 10.42
C GLU A 148 8.05 -14.45 9.69
N ALA A 149 7.08 -14.20 8.80
CA ALA A 149 6.38 -15.26 8.07
C ALA A 149 7.19 -15.81 6.87
N TYR A 150 7.90 -14.95 6.14
CA TYR A 150 8.51 -15.30 4.85
C TYR A 150 10.02 -15.06 4.77
N GLY A 151 10.59 -14.22 5.65
CA GLY A 151 11.99 -13.80 5.60
C GLY A 151 12.37 -13.10 4.29
N GLY A 152 13.61 -13.30 3.85
CA GLY A 152 14.13 -12.77 2.58
C GLY A 152 14.82 -11.42 2.71
N ASP A 153 15.16 -10.82 1.56
CA ASP A 153 15.95 -9.59 1.53
C ASP A 153 15.21 -8.40 2.16
N VAL A 154 15.94 -7.65 2.99
CA VAL A 154 15.50 -6.36 3.56
C VAL A 154 16.33 -5.24 2.95
N VAL A 155 15.66 -4.14 2.59
CA VAL A 155 16.29 -2.96 2.01
C VAL A 155 15.98 -1.73 2.83
N PHE A 156 16.92 -0.77 2.80
CA PHE A 156 16.72 0.54 3.37
C PHE A 156 15.96 1.43 2.40
N GLN A 157 14.77 1.88 2.81
CA GLN A 157 14.04 2.98 2.18
C GLN A 157 13.94 4.15 3.15
N GLN A 158 13.85 5.39 2.64
CA GLN A 158 13.85 6.59 3.49
C GLN A 158 12.64 6.64 4.44
N ASP A 159 11.50 6.14 3.98
CA ASP A 159 10.23 6.06 4.69
C ASP A 159 10.10 4.80 5.56
N ASN A 160 10.76 3.70 5.18
CA ASN A 160 10.86 2.49 5.97
C ASN A 160 12.25 1.84 5.83
N PRO A 161 13.16 2.04 6.81
CA PRO A 161 14.52 1.53 6.73
C PRO A 161 14.58 0.00 6.81
N LEU A 162 13.51 -0.68 7.24
CA LEU A 162 13.42 -2.13 7.33
C LEU A 162 12.32 -2.67 6.40
N THR A 163 12.44 -2.41 5.10
CA THR A 163 11.46 -2.90 4.12
C THR A 163 11.78 -4.33 3.65
N PRO A 164 10.99 -5.36 4.00
CA PRO A 164 11.28 -6.76 3.66
C PRO A 164 10.83 -7.14 2.24
N VAL A 165 11.50 -6.60 1.22
CA VAL A 165 11.17 -6.82 -0.20
C VAL A 165 11.09 -8.29 -0.59
N GLY A 166 11.93 -9.16 0.01
CA GLY A 166 11.86 -10.60 -0.20
C GLY A 166 10.56 -11.22 0.33
N ALA A 167 10.05 -10.75 1.47
CA ALA A 167 8.79 -11.21 2.04
C ALA A 167 7.60 -10.75 1.21
N TYR A 168 7.60 -9.48 0.75
CA TYR A 168 6.57 -8.96 -0.15
C TYR A 168 6.48 -9.79 -1.43
N GLN A 169 7.61 -10.15 -2.04
CA GLN A 169 7.63 -10.98 -3.23
C GLN A 169 6.94 -12.33 -2.99
N GLN A 170 7.24 -13.01 -1.89
CA GLN A 170 6.63 -14.30 -1.56
C GLN A 170 5.12 -14.17 -1.30
N LEU A 171 4.70 -13.12 -0.60
CA LEU A 171 3.29 -12.83 -0.38
C LEU A 171 2.54 -12.66 -1.71
N PHE A 172 3.05 -11.84 -2.63
CA PHE A 172 2.39 -11.62 -3.93
C PHE A 172 2.31 -12.89 -4.77
N GLU A 173 3.37 -13.72 -4.75
CA GLU A 173 3.37 -15.02 -5.41
C GLU A 173 2.28 -15.94 -4.82
N GLN A 174 2.13 -15.99 -3.50
CA GLN A 174 1.08 -16.76 -2.85
C GLN A 174 -0.33 -16.29 -3.21
N TYR A 175 -0.58 -14.97 -3.23
CA TYR A 175 -1.88 -14.42 -3.62
C TYR A 175 -2.19 -14.68 -5.09
N ARG A 176 -1.18 -14.63 -5.97
CA ARG A 176 -1.32 -15.03 -7.37
C ARG A 176 -1.70 -16.50 -7.51
N GLU A 177 -1.02 -17.40 -6.80
CA GLU A 177 -1.28 -18.84 -6.85
C GLU A 177 -2.69 -19.20 -6.38
N LYS A 178 -3.21 -18.48 -5.39
CA LYS A 178 -4.60 -18.62 -4.91
C LYS A 178 -5.64 -17.99 -5.85
N GLY A 179 -5.21 -17.24 -6.87
CA GLY A 179 -6.11 -16.50 -7.77
C GLY A 179 -6.78 -15.29 -7.12
N GLU A 180 -6.24 -14.80 -5.99
CA GLU A 180 -6.79 -13.65 -5.25
C GLU A 180 -6.62 -12.36 -6.05
N PHE A 181 -5.66 -12.32 -6.97
CA PHE A 181 -5.65 -11.34 -8.04
C PHE A 181 -5.10 -11.93 -9.34
N VAL A 182 -5.56 -11.38 -10.46
CA VAL A 182 -5.11 -11.71 -11.81
C VAL A 182 -4.98 -10.42 -12.59
N ILE A 183 -3.82 -10.18 -13.20
CA ILE A 183 -3.64 -9.07 -14.15
C ILE A 183 -3.85 -9.64 -15.54
N TYR A 184 -4.82 -9.14 -16.30
CA TYR A 184 -5.13 -9.65 -17.62
C TYR A 184 -4.24 -8.99 -18.68
N ASP A 185 -4.13 -7.66 -18.63
CA ASP A 185 -3.33 -6.91 -19.60
C ASP A 185 -1.82 -7.27 -19.47
N PRO A 186 -1.16 -7.67 -20.57
CA PRO A 186 0.22 -8.14 -20.53
C PRO A 186 1.23 -7.04 -20.16
N ILE A 187 0.95 -5.78 -20.51
CA ILE A 187 1.86 -4.67 -20.24
C ILE A 187 1.81 -4.33 -18.74
N PHE A 188 0.60 -4.23 -18.18
CA PHE A 188 0.42 -4.03 -16.74
C PHE A 188 0.97 -5.21 -15.92
N LYS A 189 0.76 -6.45 -16.40
CA LYS A 189 1.32 -7.66 -15.77
C LYS A 189 2.84 -7.61 -15.73
N ALA A 190 3.47 -7.28 -16.85
CA ALA A 190 4.92 -7.17 -16.94
C ALA A 190 5.47 -6.07 -16.01
N ALA A 191 4.84 -4.89 -16.01
CA ALA A 191 5.24 -3.78 -15.15
C ALA A 191 5.16 -4.14 -13.66
N PHE A 192 4.05 -4.74 -13.22
CA PHE A 192 3.86 -5.18 -11.84
C PHE A 192 4.93 -6.20 -11.41
N TRP A 193 5.08 -7.30 -12.16
CA TRP A 193 6.03 -8.36 -11.78
C TRP A 193 7.49 -7.93 -11.93
N SER A 194 7.81 -7.00 -12.83
CA SER A 194 9.14 -6.38 -12.91
C SER A 194 9.46 -5.61 -11.64
N SER A 195 8.51 -4.80 -11.15
CA SER A 195 8.64 -4.07 -9.88
C SER A 195 8.79 -5.01 -8.69
N VAL A 196 7.93 -6.04 -8.58
CA VAL A 196 7.95 -7.01 -7.47
C VAL A 196 9.24 -7.83 -7.43
N ARG A 197 9.83 -8.14 -8.58
CA ARG A 197 11.05 -8.96 -8.69
C ARG A 197 12.32 -8.13 -8.83
N MET A 198 12.22 -6.82 -8.58
CA MET A 198 13.38 -5.93 -8.64
C MET A 198 14.42 -6.38 -7.61
N LYS A 199 15.62 -6.66 -8.08
CA LYS A 199 16.76 -6.95 -7.22
C LYS A 199 17.42 -5.65 -6.81
N TYR A 200 17.60 -5.48 -5.51
CA TYR A 200 18.26 -4.31 -4.95
C TYR A 200 19.76 -4.59 -4.82
N ALA A 201 20.60 -3.66 -5.29
CA ALA A 201 22.05 -3.83 -5.23
C ALA A 201 22.60 -3.77 -3.79
N LYS A 202 21.86 -3.13 -2.87
CA LYS A 202 22.20 -3.03 -1.46
C LYS A 202 21.04 -3.57 -0.63
N THR A 203 21.28 -4.70 0.02
CA THR A 203 20.40 -5.27 1.05
C THR A 203 21.06 -5.13 2.41
N GLN A 204 20.27 -5.19 3.47
CA GLN A 204 20.79 -5.24 4.83
C GLN A 204 21.42 -6.61 5.09
N ASP A 205 22.47 -6.61 5.92
CA ASP A 205 23.02 -7.84 6.47
C ASP A 205 21.96 -8.52 7.35
N PRO A 206 21.64 -9.80 7.13
CA PRO A 206 20.68 -10.54 7.95
C PRO A 206 20.91 -10.44 9.45
N ASP A 207 22.17 -10.38 9.90
CA ASP A 207 22.51 -10.28 11.32
C ASP A 207 22.18 -8.91 11.93
N ASN A 208 21.94 -7.89 11.09
CA ASN A 208 21.58 -6.53 11.50
C ASN A 208 20.06 -6.25 11.39
N ILE A 209 19.28 -7.19 10.86
CA ILE A 209 17.83 -7.04 10.74
C ILE A 209 17.19 -7.32 12.10
N ASP A 210 16.61 -6.29 12.70
CA ASP A 210 15.95 -6.40 14.00
C ASP A 210 14.63 -5.63 13.98
N PHE A 211 13.53 -6.37 14.11
CA PHE A 211 12.15 -5.89 14.23
C PHE A 211 11.61 -5.96 15.68
N SER A 212 12.47 -6.14 16.68
CA SER A 212 12.06 -6.17 18.08
C SER A 212 11.44 -4.84 18.53
N PHE A 213 11.93 -3.73 17.98
CA PHE A 213 11.42 -2.38 18.21
C PHE A 213 11.17 -1.63 16.90
N PRO A 214 10.24 -0.67 16.88
CA PRO A 214 10.08 0.22 15.76
C PRO A 214 11.35 0.99 15.41
N TRP A 215 11.65 1.10 14.12
CA TRP A 215 12.91 1.68 13.66
C TRP A 215 13.06 3.17 14.03
N TRP A 216 11.96 3.90 14.22
CA TRP A 216 11.98 5.32 14.61
C TRP A 216 12.37 5.53 16.07
N GLU A 217 12.28 4.50 16.91
CA GLU A 217 12.75 4.62 18.30
C GLU A 217 14.29 4.64 18.37
N ARG A 218 14.95 4.03 17.38
CA ARG A 218 16.41 4.09 17.25
C ARG A 218 16.88 5.50 16.89
N SER A 219 16.15 6.22 16.04
CA SER A 219 16.52 7.60 15.67
C SER A 219 16.34 8.57 16.84
N MET A 220 15.35 8.36 17.72
CA MET A 220 15.23 9.12 18.97
C MET A 220 16.44 8.92 19.88
N SER A 221 16.86 7.66 20.12
CA SER A 221 18.02 7.36 20.98
C SER A 221 19.36 7.93 20.47
N ALA A 222 19.54 8.01 19.15
CA ALA A 222 20.72 8.62 18.54
C ALA A 222 20.71 10.16 18.64
N SER A 223 19.53 10.77 18.55
CA SER A 223 19.36 12.23 18.74
C SER A 223 19.56 12.67 20.18
N GLU A 224 19.21 11.82 21.15
CA GLU A 224 19.43 12.06 22.59
C GLU A 224 20.91 11.93 22.98
N LYS A 225 21.60 10.88 22.51
CA LYS A 225 23.05 10.71 22.75
C LYS A 225 23.91 11.86 22.21
N ASN A 226 23.51 12.48 21.10
CA ASN A 226 24.21 13.64 20.54
C ASN A 226 23.96 14.93 21.33
N LYS A 227 22.88 15.03 22.11
CA LYS A 227 22.65 16.16 23.03
C LYS A 227 23.46 16.03 24.32
N ASP A 228 23.75 14.80 24.76
CA ASP A 228 24.54 14.55 25.97
C ASP A 228 26.07 14.59 25.75
N SER A 229 26.54 14.51 24.49
CA SER A 229 27.97 14.66 24.15
C SER A 229 28.39 16.12 23.85
N SER A 230 27.50 17.09 24.03
CA SER A 230 27.81 18.52 23.85
C SER A 230 28.01 19.27 25.18
N TYR A 231 28.69 18.64 26.14
CA TYR A 231 29.19 19.30 27.36
C TYR A 231 30.72 19.32 27.37
#